data_AF-A0A7V2HL52-F1
#
_entry.id   AF-A0A7V2HL52-F1
#
_cell.length_a   1.000
_cell.length_b   1.000
_cell.length_c   1.000
_cell.angle_alpha   90.00
_cell.angle_beta   90.00
_cell.angle_gamma   90.00
#
_symmetry.space_group_name_H-M   'P 1'
#
loop_
_entity.id
_entity.type
_entity.pdbx_description
1 polymer ?
#
loop_
_entity_poly.entity_id
_entity_poly.type
_entity_poly.pdbx_seq_one_letter_code
_entity_poly.pdbx_strand_id
1 'polypeptide(L)'
;MWATIAAASLLWAAAPSDDDYRKWMKAAAAACGRVKKGVEAKTAGPDMAKDAAEMASNFKMIQGYWKAKGADDAVKLAKEAESASEMIAKAAKDGKAEDAAAHFKTATATCGVCHKAHRDKGADGSWVIK
;
A
#
# COMPACT_ATOMS: atom_id res chain seq x y z
N MET A 1 2.97 -10.43 -54.30
CA MET A 1 2.18 -10.68 -53.08
C MET A 1 3.11 -11.23 -52.02
N TRP A 2 3.74 -10.35 -51.23
CA TRP A 2 4.55 -10.75 -50.07
C TRP A 2 3.77 -10.36 -48.83
N ALA A 3 3.30 -11.37 -48.09
CA ALA A 3 2.59 -11.19 -46.84
C ALA A 3 3.60 -10.84 -45.74
N THR A 4 3.54 -9.61 -45.26
CA THR A 4 4.15 -9.19 -44.00
C THR A 4 3.41 -9.86 -42.84
N ILE A 5 4.05 -10.82 -42.17
CA ILE A 5 3.60 -11.29 -40.86
C ILE A 5 4.04 -10.24 -39.85
N ALA A 6 3.11 -9.39 -39.42
CA ALA A 6 3.29 -8.56 -38.24
C ALA A 6 3.19 -9.46 -37.00
N ALA A 7 4.34 -9.79 -36.41
CA ALA A 7 4.38 -10.39 -35.08
C ALA A 7 3.94 -9.33 -34.06
N ALA A 8 2.69 -9.40 -33.62
CA ALA A 8 2.21 -8.62 -32.48
C ALA A 8 2.84 -9.21 -31.22
N SER A 9 3.93 -8.59 -30.76
CA SER A 9 4.52 -8.85 -29.45
C SER A 9 3.52 -8.43 -28.37
N LEU A 10 2.80 -9.40 -27.81
CA LEU A 10 2.10 -9.24 -26.54
C LEU A 10 3.17 -8.98 -25.48
N LEU A 11 3.40 -7.70 -25.18
CA LEU A 11 4.13 -7.27 -23.99
C LEU A 11 3.30 -7.70 -22.77
N TRP A 12 3.53 -8.91 -22.30
CA TRP A 12 3.02 -9.37 -21.02
C TRP A 12 3.74 -8.55 -19.96
N ALA A 13 3.02 -7.61 -19.33
CA ALA A 13 3.58 -6.85 -18.22
C ALA A 13 4.07 -7.85 -17.17
N ALA A 14 5.39 -7.86 -16.92
CA ALA A 14 5.97 -8.75 -15.92
C ALA A 14 5.28 -8.53 -14.58
N ALA A 15 4.88 -9.63 -13.93
CA ALA A 15 4.29 -9.55 -12.60
C ALA A 15 5.23 -8.80 -11.65
N PRO A 16 4.71 -8.00 -10.70
CA PRO A 16 5.53 -7.32 -9.71
C PRO A 16 6.53 -8.24 -9.01
N SER A 17 7.79 -7.82 -8.93
CA SER A 17 8.84 -8.57 -8.23
C SER A 17 8.72 -8.42 -6.71
N ASP A 18 9.30 -9.36 -5.96
CA ASP A 18 9.40 -9.25 -4.50
C ASP A 18 10.20 -8.00 -4.08
N ASP A 19 11.17 -7.58 -4.90
CA ASP A 19 11.96 -6.36 -4.69
C ASP A 19 11.09 -5.11 -4.78
N ASP A 20 10.21 -5.04 -5.78
CA ASP A 20 9.30 -3.92 -5.95
C ASP A 20 8.26 -3.89 -4.83
N TYR A 21 7.72 -5.05 -4.45
CA TYR A 21 6.87 -5.17 -3.26
C TYR A 21 7.57 -4.62 -2.01
N ARG A 22 8.82 -5.00 -1.75
CA ARG A 22 9.57 -4.49 -0.59
C ARG A 22 9.78 -2.98 -0.66
N LYS A 23 9.98 -2.39 -1.83
CA LYS A 23 10.06 -0.92 -2.01
C LYS A 23 8.74 -0.26 -1.64
N TRP A 24 7.61 -0.76 -2.14
CA TRP A 24 6.28 -0.21 -1.82
C TRP A 24 5.93 -0.35 -0.34
N MET A 25 6.26 -1.49 0.28
CA MET A 25 6.05 -1.68 1.72
C MET A 25 6.86 -0.68 2.56
N LYS A 26 8.13 -0.43 2.19
CA LYS A 26 8.96 0.58 2.86
C LYS A 26 8.42 1.99 2.67
N ALA A 27 7.98 2.33 1.45
CA ALA A 27 7.38 3.63 1.14
C ALA A 27 6.08 3.85 1.92
N ALA A 28 5.18 2.85 1.94
CA ALA A 28 3.96 2.87 2.74
C ALA A 28 4.25 3.08 4.24
N ALA A 29 5.25 2.38 4.78
CA ALA A 29 5.65 2.54 6.18
C ALA A 29 6.22 3.94 6.48
N ALA A 30 7.02 4.50 5.57
CA ALA A 30 7.56 5.85 5.71
C ALA A 30 6.44 6.90 5.69
N ALA A 31 5.51 6.81 4.73
CA ALA A 31 4.35 7.69 4.64
C ALA A 31 3.43 7.55 5.87
N CYS A 32 3.17 6.32 6.33
CA CYS A 32 2.45 6.05 7.57
C CYS A 32 3.11 6.74 8.78
N GLY A 33 4.44 6.73 8.85
CA GLY A 33 5.18 7.42 9.91
C GLY A 33 4.99 8.95 9.89
N ARG A 34 4.81 9.54 8.70
CA ARG A 34 4.53 10.99 8.57
C ARG A 34 3.08 11.34 8.90
N VAL A 35 2.11 10.54 8.41
CA VAL A 35 0.71 10.66 8.81
C VAL A 35 0.55 10.53 10.33
N LYS A 36 1.25 9.58 10.96
CA LYS A 36 1.26 9.39 12.40
C LYS A 36 1.64 10.66 13.17
N LYS A 37 2.65 11.40 12.71
CA LYS A 37 3.04 12.68 13.33
C LYS A 37 1.92 13.71 13.27
N GLY A 38 1.19 13.78 12.16
CA GLY A 38 0.00 14.63 12.04
C GLY A 38 -1.11 14.24 13.02
N VAL A 39 -1.40 12.94 13.12
CA VAL A 39 -2.36 12.39 14.10
C VAL A 39 -1.96 12.73 15.54
N GLU A 40 -0.69 12.52 15.92
CA GLU A 40 -0.17 12.80 17.26
C GLU A 40 -0.20 14.31 17.59
N ALA A 41 0.08 15.15 16.59
CA ALA A 41 -0.03 16.60 16.70
C ALA A 41 -1.49 17.11 16.64
N LYS A 42 -2.47 16.23 16.38
CA LYS A 42 -3.88 16.57 16.14
C LYS A 42 -4.06 17.61 15.05
N THR A 43 -3.25 17.52 14.00
CA THR A 43 -3.32 18.43 12.85
C THR A 43 -3.94 17.71 11.65
N ALA A 44 -4.62 18.50 10.82
CA ALA A 44 -5.11 18.11 9.51
C ALA A 44 -4.67 19.18 8.51
N GLY A 45 -4.35 18.78 7.28
CA GLY A 45 -3.97 19.72 6.24
C GLY A 45 -3.35 19.07 5.01
N PRO A 46 -2.89 19.90 4.05
CA PRO A 46 -2.39 19.45 2.76
C PRO A 46 -1.25 18.44 2.83
N ASP A 47 -0.32 18.59 3.80
CA ASP A 47 0.82 17.68 3.96
C ASP A 47 0.38 16.29 4.40
N MET A 48 -0.47 16.22 5.44
CA MET A 48 -1.06 14.94 5.88
C MET A 48 -1.87 14.29 4.76
N ALA A 49 -2.61 15.10 3.97
CA ALA A 49 -3.37 14.59 2.85
C ALA A 49 -2.48 14.01 1.75
N LYS A 50 -1.34 14.66 1.46
CA LYS A 50 -0.34 14.18 0.51
C LYS A 50 0.29 12.86 0.98
N ASP A 51 0.68 12.79 2.26
CA ASP A 51 1.27 11.57 2.82
C ASP A 51 0.29 10.40 2.84
N ALA A 52 -0.97 10.66 3.16
CA ALA A 52 -2.03 9.65 3.10
C ALA A 52 -2.33 9.19 1.66
N ALA A 53 -2.28 10.09 0.68
CA ALA A 53 -2.39 9.72 -0.73
C ALA A 53 -1.21 8.85 -1.20
N GLU A 54 0.00 9.11 -0.69
CA GLU A 54 1.16 8.23 -0.93
C GLU A 54 0.95 6.84 -0.33
N MET A 55 0.37 6.73 0.88
CA MET A 55 -0.01 5.43 1.45
C MET A 55 -0.99 4.68 0.53
N ALA A 56 -2.06 5.35 0.09
CA ALA A 56 -3.06 4.75 -0.80
C ALA A 56 -2.42 4.22 -2.11
N SER A 57 -1.59 5.04 -2.76
CA SER A 57 -0.88 4.64 -3.97
C SER A 57 0.02 3.41 -3.76
N ASN A 58 0.75 3.34 -2.64
CA ASN A 58 1.58 2.18 -2.35
C ASN A 58 0.75 0.93 -2.09
N PHE A 59 -0.35 1.04 -1.34
CA PHE A 59 -1.24 -0.09 -1.07
C PHE A 59 -1.91 -0.64 -2.34
N LYS A 60 -2.20 0.22 -3.32
CA LYS A 60 -2.64 -0.22 -4.64
C LYS A 60 -1.60 -1.08 -5.37
N MET A 61 -0.32 -0.71 -5.30
CA MET A 61 0.76 -1.51 -5.88
C MET A 61 0.94 -2.84 -5.14
N ILE A 62 0.87 -2.82 -3.81
CA ILE A 62 0.90 -4.00 -2.95
C ILE A 62 -0.28 -4.94 -3.26
N GLN A 63 -1.48 -4.40 -3.46
CA GLN A 63 -2.64 -5.17 -3.89
C GLN A 63 -2.39 -5.89 -5.22
N GLY A 64 -1.78 -5.20 -6.20
CA GLY A 64 -1.41 -5.78 -7.48
C GLY A 64 -0.42 -6.96 -7.35
N TYR A 65 0.58 -6.82 -6.47
CA TYR A 65 1.51 -7.92 -6.15
C TYR A 65 0.77 -9.15 -5.61
N TRP A 66 -0.09 -8.97 -4.61
CA TRP A 66 -0.81 -10.09 -4.00
C TRP A 66 -1.84 -10.72 -4.94
N LYS A 67 -2.44 -9.93 -5.83
CA LYS A 67 -3.32 -10.43 -6.88
C LYS A 67 -2.56 -11.34 -7.84
N ALA A 68 -1.33 -11.00 -8.21
CA ALA A 68 -0.48 -11.84 -9.05
C ALA A 68 -0.06 -13.16 -8.36
N LYS A 69 -0.01 -13.17 -7.02
CA LYS A 69 0.27 -14.36 -6.19
C LYS A 69 -0.96 -15.20 -5.87
N GLY A 70 -2.17 -14.72 -6.18
CA GLY A 70 -3.42 -15.42 -5.84
C GLY A 70 -3.76 -15.43 -4.33
N ALA A 71 -3.23 -14.47 -3.56
CA ALA A 71 -3.50 -14.36 -2.12
C ALA A 71 -4.66 -13.38 -1.87
N ASP A 72 -5.89 -13.85 -1.97
CA ASP A 72 -7.10 -13.02 -1.90
C ASP A 72 -7.28 -12.30 -0.55
N ASP A 73 -6.83 -12.92 0.55
CA ASP A 73 -6.84 -12.31 1.87
C ASP A 73 -5.87 -11.11 1.95
N ALA A 74 -4.66 -11.24 1.41
CA ALA A 74 -3.71 -10.14 1.29
C ALA A 74 -4.23 -9.02 0.37
N VAL A 75 -4.87 -9.38 -0.75
CA VAL A 75 -5.53 -8.42 -1.65
C VAL A 75 -6.59 -7.63 -0.91
N LYS A 76 -7.43 -8.29 -0.10
CA LYS A 76 -8.47 -7.64 0.70
C LYS A 76 -7.87 -6.69 1.74
N LEU A 77 -6.84 -7.12 2.46
CA LEU A 77 -6.16 -6.30 3.48
C LEU A 77 -5.49 -5.07 2.84
N ALA A 78 -4.82 -5.24 1.71
CA ALA A 78 -4.21 -4.13 0.98
C ALA A 78 -5.27 -3.11 0.50
N LYS A 79 -6.40 -3.59 -0.02
CA LYS A 79 -7.53 -2.72 -0.42
C LYS A 79 -8.15 -1.97 0.77
N GLU A 80 -8.28 -2.61 1.92
CA GLU A 80 -8.78 -1.97 3.13
C GLU A 80 -7.83 -0.85 3.59
N ALA A 81 -6.51 -1.10 3.56
CA ALA A 81 -5.50 -0.12 3.88
C ALA A 81 -5.46 1.05 2.88
N GLU A 82 -5.60 0.78 1.58
CA GLU A 82 -5.77 1.78 0.52
C GLU A 82 -6.98 2.67 0.81
N SER A 83 -8.16 2.06 0.99
CA SER A 83 -9.42 2.78 1.22
C SER A 83 -9.35 3.65 2.48
N ALA A 84 -8.80 3.12 3.58
CA ALA A 84 -8.60 3.88 4.80
C ALA A 84 -7.63 5.05 4.57
N SER A 85 -6.56 4.86 3.79
CA SER A 85 -5.60 5.91 3.46
C SER A 85 -6.24 7.04 2.62
N GLU A 86 -7.12 6.70 1.67
CA GLU A 86 -7.90 7.70 0.93
C GLU A 86 -8.82 8.50 1.85
N MET A 87 -9.44 7.85 2.84
CA MET A 87 -10.29 8.54 3.82
C MET A 87 -9.49 9.45 4.76
N ILE A 88 -8.27 9.05 5.16
CA ILE A 88 -7.34 9.95 5.87
C ILE A 88 -7.05 11.17 4.99
N ALA A 89 -6.73 10.97 3.71
CA ALA A 89 -6.41 12.07 2.81
C ALA A 89 -7.59 13.04 2.64
N LYS A 90 -8.81 12.52 2.55
CA LYS A 90 -10.03 13.32 2.49
C LYS A 90 -10.25 14.10 3.78
N ALA A 91 -10.22 13.43 4.94
CA ALA A 91 -10.42 14.07 6.23
C ALA A 91 -9.37 15.16 6.50
N ALA A 92 -8.11 14.92 6.13
CA ALA A 92 -7.04 15.89 6.24
C ALA A 92 -7.28 17.14 5.37
N LYS A 93 -7.78 16.99 4.14
CA LYS A 93 -8.16 18.13 3.27
C LYS A 93 -9.34 18.93 3.85
N ASP A 94 -10.28 18.23 4.47
CA ASP A 94 -11.46 18.85 5.09
C ASP A 94 -11.16 19.46 6.48
N GLY A 95 -9.91 19.39 6.97
CA GLY A 95 -9.52 19.90 8.28
C GLY A 95 -10.02 19.05 9.47
N LYS A 96 -10.44 17.81 9.24
CA LYS A 96 -11.04 16.92 10.24
C LYS A 96 -9.98 16.00 10.87
N ALA A 97 -9.25 16.50 11.85
CA ALA A 97 -8.13 15.79 12.46
C ALA A 97 -8.57 14.50 13.19
N GLU A 98 -9.71 14.52 13.89
CA GLU A 98 -10.25 13.35 14.59
C GLU A 98 -10.66 12.24 13.62
N ASP A 99 -11.33 12.60 12.52
CA ASP A 99 -11.71 11.65 11.47
C ASP A 99 -10.47 11.03 10.82
N ALA A 100 -9.45 11.86 10.52
CA ALA A 100 -8.19 11.39 9.98
C ALA A 100 -7.49 10.41 10.95
N ALA A 101 -7.52 10.68 12.26
CA ALA A 101 -7.00 9.79 13.29
C ALA A 101 -7.77 8.47 13.39
N ALA A 102 -9.10 8.49 13.24
CA ALA A 102 -9.93 7.29 13.22
C ALA A 102 -9.59 6.39 12.02
N HIS A 103 -9.51 6.97 10.82
CA HIS A 103 -9.12 6.22 9.62
C HIS A 103 -7.66 5.73 9.68
N PHE A 104 -6.76 6.47 10.31
CA PHE A 104 -5.39 6.02 10.56
C PHE A 104 -5.32 4.75 11.42
N LYS A 105 -6.18 4.63 12.44
CA LYS A 105 -6.28 3.41 13.25
C LYS A 105 -6.72 2.22 12.40
N THR A 106 -7.71 2.40 11.52
CA THR A 106 -8.15 1.36 10.58
C THR A 106 -7.00 0.94 9.65
N ALA A 107 -6.32 1.90 9.01
CA ALA A 107 -5.21 1.60 8.12
C ALA A 107 -4.10 0.81 8.82
N THR A 108 -3.69 1.23 10.01
CA THR A 108 -2.57 0.60 10.74
C THR A 108 -2.91 -0.77 11.34
N ALA A 109 -4.18 -1.06 11.62
CA ALA A 109 -4.60 -2.39 12.08
C ALA A 109 -4.30 -3.47 11.02
N THR A 110 -4.45 -3.14 9.73
CA THR A 110 -4.19 -4.08 8.63
C THR A 110 -2.71 -4.51 8.55
N CYS A 111 -1.77 -3.63 8.92
CA CYS A 111 -0.34 -3.89 8.87
C CYS A 111 0.03 -5.15 9.66
N GLY A 112 -0.45 -5.27 10.90
CA GLY A 112 -0.14 -6.41 11.76
C GLY A 112 -0.75 -7.71 11.25
N VAL A 113 -1.99 -7.65 10.76
CA VAL A 113 -2.73 -8.80 10.23
C VAL A 113 -2.03 -9.36 8.99
N CYS A 114 -1.76 -8.51 8.00
CA CYS A 114 -1.11 -8.92 6.76
C CYS A 114 0.31 -9.43 7.00
N HIS A 115 1.09 -8.76 7.84
CA HIS A 115 2.44 -9.19 8.15
C HIS A 115 2.45 -10.57 8.82
N LYS A 116 1.61 -10.81 9.84
CA LYS A 116 1.55 -12.11 10.50
C LYS A 116 1.19 -13.25 9.53
N ALA A 117 0.26 -12.98 8.62
CA ALA A 117 -0.22 -13.96 7.65
C ALA A 117 0.82 -14.27 6.56
N HIS A 118 1.55 -13.27 6.05
CA HIS A 118 2.28 -13.38 4.78
C HIS A 118 3.79 -13.13 4.84
N ARG A 119 4.39 -12.98 6.04
CA ARG A 119 5.84 -12.93 6.16
C ARG A 119 6.36 -13.81 7.30
N ASP A 120 7.53 -14.40 7.09
CA ASP A 120 8.29 -15.13 8.10
C ASP A 120 9.61 -14.43 8.40
N LYS A 121 10.11 -14.69 9.61
CA LYS A 121 11.42 -14.21 10.02
C LYS A 121 12.47 -15.24 9.60
N GLY A 122 13.36 -14.84 8.70
CA GLY A 122 14.52 -15.64 8.29
C GLY A 122 15.49 -15.86 9.44
N ALA A 123 16.39 -16.85 9.28
CA ALA A 123 17.40 -17.19 10.28
C ALA A 123 18.37 -16.04 10.57
N ASP A 124 18.60 -15.16 9.59
CA ASP A 124 19.39 -13.94 9.69
C ASP A 124 18.61 -12.75 10.31
N GLY A 125 17.35 -12.97 10.67
CA GLY A 125 16.45 -11.95 11.20
C GLY A 125 15.75 -11.09 10.15
N SER A 126 15.99 -11.33 8.85
CA SER A 126 15.28 -10.65 7.75
C SER A 126 13.82 -11.10 7.67
N TRP A 127 12.97 -10.30 7.03
CA TRP A 127 11.57 -10.69 6.76
C TRP A 127 11.46 -11.20 5.33
N VAL A 128 11.00 -12.43 5.17
CA VAL A 128 10.78 -13.11 3.89
C VAL A 128 9.29 -13.25 3.64
N ILE A 129 8.86 -13.07 2.39
CA ILE A 129 7.47 -13.23 1.98
C ILE A 129 7.15 -14.74 1.93
N LYS A 130 5.99 -15.13 2.43
CA LYS A 130 5.50 -16.51 2.36
C LYS A 130 4.95 -16.86 0.99
#